data_AF-A0A0K9GTJ5-F1
#
_entry.id   AF-A0A0K9GTJ5-F1
#
_cell.length_a   1.000
_cell.length_b   1.000
_cell.length_c   1.000
_cell.angle_alpha   90.00
_cell.angle_beta   90.00
_cell.angle_gamma   90.00
#
_symmetry.space_group_name_H-M   'P 1'
#
loop_
_entity.id
_entity.type
_entity.pdbx_description
1 polymer ?
#
loop_
_entity_poly.entity_id
_entity_poly.type
_entity_poly.pdbx_seq_one_letter_code
_entity_poly.pdbx_strand_id
1 'polypeptide(L)'
;MEPKNKHNYNDDFKKMVVELYYMGSSVSTLSSEYGVSEVTIYKWIKALTPVNGQENSLTPQDIAEIQKENLRMKQEIEILKKAMAIFARK
;
A
#
# COMPACT_ATOMS: atom_id res chain seq x y z
N MET A 1 7.55 -33.97 -23.33
CA MET A 1 7.12 -32.59 -22.97
C MET A 1 7.92 -32.19 -21.75
N GLU A 2 8.88 -31.29 -21.87
CA GLU A 2 9.70 -30.86 -20.73
C GLU A 2 8.85 -30.02 -19.74
N PRO A 3 9.01 -30.25 -18.42
CA PRO A 3 8.34 -29.42 -17.43
C PRO A 3 8.97 -28.02 -17.46
N LYS A 4 8.19 -27.02 -17.85
CA LYS A 4 8.61 -25.62 -17.84
C LYS A 4 9.04 -25.23 -16.43
N ASN A 5 10.32 -24.88 -16.31
CA ASN A 5 10.97 -24.44 -15.08
C ASN A 5 10.18 -23.27 -14.48
N LYS A 6 9.51 -23.50 -13.34
CA LYS A 6 8.68 -22.51 -12.69
C LYS A 6 9.63 -21.57 -11.94
N HIS A 7 9.91 -20.40 -12.50
CA HIS A 7 10.55 -19.33 -11.75
C HIS A 7 9.66 -18.99 -10.55
N ASN A 8 10.04 -19.50 -9.38
CA ASN A 8 9.34 -19.22 -8.14
C ASN A 8 9.84 -17.87 -7.64
N TYR A 9 9.07 -16.82 -7.92
CA TYR A 9 9.23 -15.53 -7.26
C TYR A 9 8.96 -15.69 -5.76
N ASN A 10 9.76 -15.04 -4.92
CA ASN A 10 9.51 -14.97 -3.48
C ASN A 10 8.15 -14.28 -3.21
N ASP A 11 7.45 -14.68 -2.16
CA ASP A 11 6.16 -14.13 -1.79
C ASP A 11 6.25 -12.65 -1.38
N ASP A 12 7.34 -12.24 -0.73
CA ASP A 12 7.58 -10.82 -0.40
C ASP A 12 7.67 -9.96 -1.66
N PHE A 13 8.34 -10.48 -2.70
CA PHE A 13 8.45 -9.80 -3.98
C PHE A 13 7.10 -9.66 -4.68
N LYS A 14 6.27 -10.72 -4.65
CA LYS A 14 4.91 -10.67 -5.22
C LYS A 14 4.04 -9.63 -4.49
N LYS A 15 4.12 -9.59 -3.15
CA LYS A 15 3.38 -8.62 -2.32
C LYS A 15 3.82 -7.19 -2.64
N MET A 16 5.12 -6.92 -2.71
CA MET A 16 5.67 -5.62 -3.07
C MET A 16 5.15 -5.14 -4.44
N VAL A 17 5.17 -6.00 -5.47
CA VAL A 17 4.68 -5.64 -6.81
C VAL A 17 3.18 -5.33 -6.79
N VAL A 18 2.39 -6.09 -6.05
CA VAL A 18 0.94 -5.85 -5.90
C VAL A 18 0.65 -4.58 -5.09
N GLU A 19 1.44 -4.28 -4.06
CA GLU A 19 1.34 -3.03 -3.29
C GLU A 19 1.63 -1.80 -4.16
N LEU A 20 2.69 -1.84 -4.97
CA LEU A 20 3.01 -0.76 -5.92
C LEU A 20 1.88 -0.54 -6.94
N TYR A 21 1.22 -1.62 -7.38
CA TYR A 21 0.03 -1.50 -8.23
C TYR A 21 -1.11 -0.75 -7.52
N TYR A 22 -1.38 -1.05 -6.25
CA TYR A 22 -2.38 -0.32 -5.45
C TYR A 22 -1.98 1.12 -5.14
N MET A 23 -0.69 1.42 -5.10
CA MET A 23 -0.16 2.79 -4.97
C MET A 23 -0.27 3.62 -6.25
N GLY A 24 -0.71 3.02 -7.37
CA GLY A 24 -1.01 3.70 -8.63
C GLY A 24 -0.04 3.40 -9.77
N SER A 25 0.95 2.52 -9.59
CA SER A 25 1.81 2.07 -10.68
C SER A 25 1.03 1.21 -11.68
N SER A 26 1.20 1.46 -12.98
CA SER A 26 0.57 0.64 -14.01
C SER A 26 1.28 -0.72 -14.14
N VAL A 27 0.53 -1.73 -14.57
CA VAL A 27 1.08 -3.08 -14.79
C VAL A 27 2.16 -3.08 -15.88
N SER A 28 2.06 -2.21 -16.90
CA SER A 28 3.08 -2.07 -17.95
C SER A 28 4.39 -1.48 -17.43
N THR A 29 4.32 -0.50 -16.53
CA THR A 29 5.51 0.05 -15.85
C THR A 29 6.16 -1.01 -14.97
N LEU A 30 5.39 -1.69 -14.12
CA LEU A 30 5.89 -2.76 -13.27
C LEU A 30 6.49 -3.92 -14.08
N SER A 31 5.88 -4.25 -15.23
CA SER A 31 6.39 -5.28 -16.13
C SER A 31 7.75 -4.91 -16.71
N SER A 32 7.93 -3.63 -17.06
CA SER A 32 9.18 -3.14 -17.65
C SER A 32 10.29 -2.99 -16.62
N GLU A 33 9.98 -2.50 -15.41
CA GLU A 33 10.95 -2.29 -14.34
C GLU A 33 11.46 -3.61 -13.75
N TYR A 34 10.56 -4.56 -13.50
CA TYR A 34 10.88 -5.79 -12.77
C TYR A 34 11.07 -7.00 -13.68
N GLY A 35 10.92 -6.85 -15.00
CA GLY A 35 11.07 -7.93 -15.97
C GLY A 35 10.02 -9.06 -15.82
N VAL A 36 8.91 -8.78 -15.14
CA VAL A 36 7.82 -9.72 -14.90
C VAL A 36 6.75 -9.52 -15.95
N SER A 37 6.29 -10.57 -16.62
CA SER A 37 5.21 -10.40 -17.60
C SER A 37 3.93 -9.84 -16.97
N GLU A 38 3.24 -8.94 -17.66
CA GLU A 38 1.97 -8.37 -17.21
C GLU A 38 0.95 -9.44 -16.78
N VAL A 39 0.86 -10.54 -17.53
CA VAL A 39 -0.01 -11.68 -17.21
C VAL A 39 0.30 -12.28 -15.84
N THR A 40 1.58 -12.34 -15.47
CA THR A 40 2.01 -12.85 -14.16
C THR A 40 1.67 -11.85 -13.05
N ILE A 41 1.84 -10.55 -13.30
CA ILE A 41 1.46 -9.49 -12.38
C ILE A 41 -0.06 -9.52 -12.13
N TYR A 42 -0.87 -9.60 -13.18
CA TYR A 42 -2.33 -9.74 -13.04
C TYR A 42 -2.74 -11.01 -12.27
N LYS A 43 -2.01 -12.12 -12.42
CA LYS A 43 -2.24 -13.32 -11.61
C LYS A 43 -1.96 -13.07 -10.13
N TRP A 44 -0.89 -12.35 -9.79
CA TRP A 44 -0.59 -12.00 -8.40
C TRP A 44 -1.61 -11.04 -7.82
N ILE A 45 -1.99 -9.99 -8.57
CA ILE A 45 -3.06 -9.08 -8.18
C ILE A 45 -4.31 -9.89 -7.87
N LYS A 46 -4.76 -10.76 -8.77
CA LYS A 46 -5.97 -11.58 -8.54
C LYS A 46 -5.85 -12.54 -7.35
N ALA A 47 -4.67 -13.12 -7.12
CA ALA A 47 -4.44 -14.07 -6.03
C ALA A 47 -4.28 -13.40 -4.66
N LEU A 48 -3.75 -12.17 -4.63
CA LEU A 48 -3.53 -11.38 -3.42
C LEU A 48 -4.65 -10.35 -3.18
N THR A 49 -5.55 -10.14 -4.15
CA THR A 49 -6.82 -9.44 -3.94
C THR A 49 -7.71 -10.34 -3.08
N PRO A 50 -8.13 -9.90 -1.89
CA PRO A 50 -9.01 -10.69 -1.04
C PRO A 50 -10.34 -10.96 -1.77
N VAL A 51 -10.57 -12.21 -2.14
CA VAL A 51 -11.88 -12.67 -2.62
C VAL A 51 -12.77 -12.75 -1.37
N ASN A 52 -13.65 -11.76 -1.22
CA ASN A 52 -14.60 -11.58 -0.12
C ASN A 52 -14.01 -10.92 1.14
N GLY A 53 -13.81 -9.60 1.10
CA GLY A 53 -14.25 -8.65 2.14
C GLY A 53 -14.02 -8.92 3.64
N GLN A 54 -13.11 -9.82 4.06
CA GLN A 54 -12.96 -10.18 5.48
C GLN A 54 -11.56 -10.01 6.06
N GLU A 55 -10.55 -9.61 5.28
CA GLU A 55 -9.21 -9.33 5.83
C GLU A 55 -8.87 -7.83 5.94
N ASN A 56 -9.70 -6.97 5.34
CA ASN A 56 -9.55 -5.50 5.37
C ASN A 56 -10.78 -4.75 5.91
N SER A 57 -11.74 -5.44 6.55
CA SER A 57 -12.85 -4.73 7.20
C SER A 57 -12.33 -4.10 8.49
N LEU A 58 -11.87 -2.85 8.42
CA LEU A 58 -11.71 -2.00 9.59
C LEU A 58 -13.02 -2.09 10.37
N THR A 59 -12.96 -2.61 11.59
CA THR A 59 -14.13 -2.64 12.45
C THR A 59 -14.51 -1.20 12.78
N PRO A 60 -15.78 -0.91 13.13
CA PRO A 60 -16.17 0.42 13.59
C PRO A 60 -15.29 0.96 14.75
N GLN A 61 -14.73 0.06 15.55
CA GLN A 61 -13.80 0.38 16.62
C GLN A 61 -12.44 0.85 16.07
N ASP A 62 -11.88 0.14 15.08
CA ASP A 62 -10.63 0.52 14.43
C ASP A 62 -10.75 1.89 13.74
N ILE A 63 -11.90 2.16 13.11
CA ILE A 63 -12.18 3.47 12.49
C ILE A 63 -12.23 4.57 13.55
N ALA A 64 -12.85 4.33 14.71
CA ALA A 64 -12.92 5.30 15.79
C ALA A 64 -11.53 5.59 16.39
N GLU A 65 -10.69 4.58 16.54
CA GLU A 65 -9.31 4.73 17.02
C GLU A 65 -8.45 5.53 16.03
N ILE A 66 -8.52 5.19 14.75
CA ILE A 66 -7.81 5.93 13.68
C ILE A 66 -8.27 7.38 13.62
N GLN A 67 -9.57 7.65 13.72
CA GLN A 67 -10.10 9.02 13.72
C GLN A 67 -9.62 9.82 14.93
N LYS A 68 -9.58 9.19 16.11
CA LYS A 68 -9.07 9.83 17.33
C LYS A 68 -7.58 10.17 17.21
N GLU A 69 -6.79 9.25 16.67
CA GLU A 69 -5.36 9.48 16.46
C GLU A 69 -5.11 10.57 15.40
N ASN A 70 -5.86 10.56 14.29
CA ASN A 70 -5.79 11.59 13.26
C ASN A 70 -6.13 12.99 13.81
N LEU A 71 -7.15 13.09 14.67
CA LEU A 71 -7.53 14.34 15.32
C LEU A 71 -6.41 14.86 16.23
N ARG A 72 -5.82 13.97 17.05
CA ARG A 72 -4.70 14.33 17.92
C ARG A 72 -3.50 14.83 17.11
N MET A 73 -3.12 14.12 16.05
CA MET A 73 -2.01 14.52 15.18
C MET A 73 -2.25 15.89 14.54
N LYS A 74 -3.47 16.17 14.07
CA LYS A 74 -3.84 17.48 13.52
C LYS A 74 -3.70 18.60 14.56
N GLN A 75 -4.10 18.34 15.80
CA GLN A 75 -3.94 19.31 16.90
C GLN A 75 -2.46 19.56 17.22
N GLU A 76 -1.63 18.51 17.29
CA GLU A 76 -0.18 18.64 17.49
C GLU A 76 0.46 19.49 16.37
N ILE A 77 0.10 19.23 15.10
CA ILE A 77 0.55 20.03 13.96
C ILE A 77 0.11 21.49 14.09
N GLU A 78 -1.12 21.76 14.52
CA GLU A 78 -1.62 23.13 14.67
C GLU A 78 -0.87 23.89 15.76
N ILE A 79 -0.61 23.25 16.90
CA ILE A 79 0.17 23.83 18.00
C ILE A 79 1.59 24.15 17.54
N LEU A 80 2.25 23.21 16.86
CA LEU A 80 3.59 23.39 16.33
C LEU A 80 3.64 24.56 15.33
N LYS A 81 2.66 24.66 14.42
CA LYS A 81 2.55 25.79 13.49
C LYS A 81 2.36 27.13 14.21
N LYS A 82 1.53 27.19 15.25
CA LYS A 82 1.35 28.42 16.05
C LYS A 82 2.63 28.80 16.77
N ALA A 83 3.33 27.82 17.37
CA ALA A 83 4.61 28.06 18.02
C ALA A 83 5.64 28.60 17.01
N MET A 84 5.80 27.95 15.85
CA MET A 84 6.68 28.41 14.78
C MET A 84 6.35 29.85 14.33
N ALA A 85 5.07 30.19 14.17
CA ALA A 85 4.65 31.53 13.78
C ALA A 85 4.97 32.59 14.85
N ILE A 86 4.96 32.21 16.14
CA ILE A 86 5.39 33.10 17.24
C ILE A 86 6.91 33.28 17.21
N PHE A 87 7.67 32.18 17.05
CA PHE A 87 9.13 32.23 16.98
C PHE A 87 9.63 33.02 15.76
N ALA A 88 8.95 32.93 14.61
CA ALA A 88 9.32 33.64 13.39
C ALA A 88 8.98 35.15 13.40
N ARG A 89 8.18 35.62 14.38
CA ARG A 89 7.85 37.04 14.58
C ARG A 89 8.73 37.73 15.62
N LYS A 90 9.64 36.99 16.25
CA LYS A 90 10.71 37.52 17.13
C LYS A 90 11.98 37.73 16.31
#